data_AF-A0A653A469-F1
#
_entry.id   AF-A0A653A469-F1
#
_cell.length_a   1.000
_cell.length_b   1.000
_cell.length_c   1.000
_cell.angle_alpha   90.00
_cell.angle_beta   90.00
_cell.angle_gamma   90.00
#
_symmetry.space_group_name_H-M   'P 1'
#
loop_
_entity.id
_entity.type
_entity.pdbx_description
1 polymer ?
#
loop_
_entity_poly.entity_id
_entity_poly.type
_entity_poly.pdbx_seq_one_letter_code
_entity_poly.pdbx_strand_id
1 'polypeptide(L)' 'MSCYFRYMKDVLEEAGVVITAENKQSVDRIVHSLVDVPYKDCSPAWKAVKEQIRNDPGARERFIQRLKGAMAGH' A
#
# COMPACT_ATOMS: atom_id res chain seq x y z
N MET A 1 -13.82 3.91 -0.54
CA MET A 1 -13.37 3.25 0.71
C MET A 1 -12.39 2.16 0.33
N SER A 2 -11.15 2.24 0.79
CA SER A 2 -10.09 1.26 0.51
C SER A 2 -10.36 -0.07 1.22
N CYS A 3 -11.06 -0.97 0.54
CA CYS A 3 -11.49 -2.28 1.04
C CYS A 3 -10.31 -3.25 1.28
N TYR A 4 -9.15 -2.99 0.70
CA TYR A 4 -8.02 -3.93 0.70
C TYR A 4 -7.06 -3.78 1.89
N PHE A 5 -7.16 -2.71 2.70
CA PHE A 5 -6.30 -2.51 3.88
C PHE A 5 -6.38 -3.66 4.89
N ARG A 6 -7.53 -4.33 4.98
CA ARG A 6 -7.68 -5.52 5.83
C ARG A 6 -6.75 -6.66 5.40
N TYR A 7 -6.49 -6.81 4.11
CA TYR A 7 -5.61 -7.86 3.57
C TYR A 7 -4.14 -7.44 3.52
N MET A 8 -3.86 -6.14 3.65
CA MET A 8 -2.52 -5.56 3.63
C MET A 8 -2.03 -5.20 5.05
N LYS A 9 -2.74 -5.60 6.10
CA LYS A 9 -2.43 -5.20 7.48
C LYS A 9 -1.00 -5.55 7.89
N ASP A 10 -0.57 -6.77 7.58
CA ASP A 10 0.78 -7.29 7.82
C ASP A 10 1.86 -6.44 7.11
N VAL A 11 1.67 -6.13 5.83
CA VAL A 11 2.57 -5.28 5.04
C VAL A 11 2.61 -3.84 5.58
N LEU A 12 1.47 -3.29 6.01
CA LEU A 12 1.38 -1.98 6.62
C LEU A 12 2.11 -1.93 7.97
N GLU A 13 1.93 -2.95 8.79
CA GLU A 13 2.58 -3.08 10.09
C GLU A 13 4.11 -3.18 9.95
N GLU A 14 4.60 -3.97 9.00
CA GLU A 14 6.04 -4.05 8.68
C GLU A 14 6.61 -2.74 8.12
N ALA A 15 5.80 -1.97 7.38
CA ALA A 15 6.17 -0.63 6.96
C ALA A 15 6.13 0.40 8.10
N GLY A 16 5.65 0.03 9.30
CA GLY A 16 5.44 0.94 10.43
C GLY A 16 4.24 1.88 10.26
N VAL A 17 3.30 1.53 9.38
CA VAL A 17 2.14 2.36 9.03
C VAL A 17 0.91 1.88 9.81
N VAL A 18 0.47 2.70 10.76
CA VAL A 18 -0.81 2.49 11.46
C VAL A 18 -1.91 3.27 10.74
N ILE A 19 -2.95 2.59 10.27
CA ILE A 19 -4.10 3.24 9.62
C ILE A 19 -4.98 3.90 10.68
N THR A 20 -5.14 5.22 10.60
CA THR A 20 -6.07 6.04 11.39
C THR A 20 -7.14 6.65 10.49
N ALA A 21 -8.22 7.17 11.06
CA ALA A 21 -9.27 7.84 10.27
C ALA A 21 -8.72 9.05 9.47
N GLU A 22 -7.72 9.73 10.02
CA GLU A 22 -7.11 10.94 9.46
C GLU A 22 -6.13 10.61 8.32
N ASN A 23 -5.31 9.56 8.46
CA ASN A 23 -4.28 9.23 7.46
C ASN A 23 -4.77 8.25 6.38
N LYS A 24 -5.92 7.60 6.57
CA LYS A 24 -6.44 6.56 5.67
C LYS A 24 -6.49 7.02 4.21
N GLN A 25 -6.88 8.28 3.98
CA GLN A 25 -6.96 8.83 2.63
C GLN A 25 -5.58 9.05 2.01
N SER A 26 -4.63 9.56 2.78
CA SER A 26 -3.25 9.77 2.34
C SER A 26 -2.57 8.46 2.01
N VAL A 27 -2.71 7.45 2.89
CA VAL A 27 -2.18 6.10 2.64
C VAL A 27 -2.79 5.49 1.38
N ASP A 28 -4.11 5.64 1.17
CA ASP A 28 -4.77 5.15 -0.03
C ASP A 28 -4.21 5.79 -1.31
N ARG A 29 -3.98 7.12 -1.30
CA ARG A 29 -3.36 7.82 -2.43
C ARG A 29 -1.93 7.34 -2.69
N ILE A 30 -1.14 7.15 -1.64
CA ILE A 30 0.24 6.65 -1.75
C ILE A 30 0.23 5.25 -2.37
N VAL A 31 -0.63 4.34 -1.89
CA VAL A 31 -0.71 2.99 -2.45
C VAL A 31 -1.09 3.01 -3.93
N HIS A 32 -2.10 3.80 -4.32
CA HIS A 32 -2.47 3.98 -5.72
C HIS A 32 -1.31 4.51 -6.57
N SER A 33 -0.57 5.50 -6.06
CA SER A 33 0.62 6.04 -6.74
C SER A 33 1.76 5.02 -6.86
N LEU A 34 1.98 4.17 -5.86
CA LEU A 34 3.05 3.16 -5.89
C LEU A 34 2.82 2.07 -6.93
N VAL A 35 1.55 1.77 -7.21
CA VAL A 35 1.14 0.75 -8.20
C VAL A 35 0.69 1.34 -9.53
N ASP A 36 0.87 2.65 -9.72
CA ASP A 36 0.51 3.39 -10.95
C ASP A 36 -0.96 3.18 -11.37
N VAL A 37 -1.87 3.13 -10.39
CA VAL A 37 -3.30 3.00 -10.63
C VAL A 37 -3.99 4.31 -10.28
N PRO A 38 -4.90 4.83 -11.13
CA PRO A 38 -5.66 6.04 -10.84
C PRO A 38 -6.39 5.98 -9.49
N TYR A 39 -6.33 7.09 -8.76
CA TYR A 39 -6.98 7.18 -7.45
C TYR A 39 -8.49 6.94 -7.56
N LYS A 40 -9.03 6.11 -6.63
CA LYS A 40 -10.42 5.58 -6.55
C LYS A 40 -10.66 4.27 -7.29
N ASP A 41 -9.72 3.78 -8.09
CA ASP A 41 -9.80 2.45 -8.70
C ASP A 41 -9.23 1.34 -7.78
N CYS A 42 -9.99 1.02 -6.73
CA CYS A 42 -9.54 0.12 -5.66
C CYS A 42 -9.27 -1.33 -6.11
N SER A 43 -10.06 -1.86 -7.04
CA SER A 43 -9.92 -3.25 -7.53
C SER A 43 -8.61 -3.47 -8.29
N PRO A 44 -8.25 -2.67 -9.31
CA PRO A 44 -6.97 -2.81 -9.98
C PRO A 44 -5.79 -2.46 -9.06
N ALA A 45 -5.93 -1.47 -8.16
CA ALA A 45 -4.89 -1.16 -7.18
C ALA A 45 -4.58 -2.38 -6.29
N TRP A 46 -5.61 -3.03 -5.74
CA TRP A 46 -5.40 -4.23 -4.93
C TRP A 46 -4.79 -5.39 -5.73
N LYS A 47 -5.20 -5.59 -6.99
CA LYS A 47 -4.61 -6.62 -7.85
C LYS A 47 -3.11 -6.37 -8.05
N ALA A 48 -2.71 -5.14 -8.33
CA ALA A 48 -1.31 -4.78 -8.52
C ALA A 48 -0.48 -4.91 -7.23
N VAL A 49 -1.00 -4.46 -6.09
CA VAL A 49 -0.36 -4.69 -4.78
C VAL A 49 -0.18 -6.19 -4.53
N LYS A 50 -1.22 -6.97 -4.78
CA LYS A 50 -1.21 -8.42 -4.57
C LYS A 50 -0.15 -9.13 -5.40
N GLU A 51 0.06 -8.71 -6.65
CA GLU A 51 1.12 -9.23 -7.52
C GLU A 51 2.51 -8.92 -6.91
N GLN A 52 2.72 -7.69 -6.41
CA GLN A 52 4.01 -7.32 -5.80
C GLN A 52 4.30 -8.06 -4.49
N ILE A 53 3.30 -8.30 -3.64
CA ILE A 53 3.50 -8.99 -2.35
C ILE A 53 3.53 -10.51 -2.47
N ARG A 54 2.93 -11.11 -3.52
CA ARG A 54 2.85 -12.58 -3.68
C ARG A 54 3.89 -13.18 -4.61
N ASN A 55 4.49 -12.40 -5.52
CA ASN A 55 5.42 -12.92 -6.51
C ASN A 55 6.69 -13.50 -5.86
N ASP A 56 7.36 -12.75 -4.99
CA ASP A 56 8.55 -13.22 -4.28
C ASP A 56 8.84 -12.39 -3.01
N PRO A 57 9.60 -12.94 -2.02
CA PRO A 57 9.96 -12.24 -0.79
C PRO A 57 10.66 -10.89 -1.00
N GLY A 58 11.51 -10.78 -2.03
CA GLY A 58 12.19 -9.54 -2.39
C GLY A 58 11.26 -8.50 -3.03
N ALA A 59 10.25 -8.91 -3.82
CA ALA A 59 9.24 -7.98 -4.33
C ALA A 59 8.40 -7.39 -3.19
N ARG A 60 8.03 -8.22 -2.21
CA ARG A 60 7.36 -7.78 -0.99
C ARG A 60 8.21 -6.76 -0.22
N GLU A 61 9.49 -7.06 0.03
CA GLU A 61 10.40 -6.15 0.72
C GLU A 61 10.56 -4.81 -0.03
N ARG A 62 10.73 -4.84 -1.36
CA ARG A 62 10.80 -3.61 -2.18
C ARG A 62 9.53 -2.77 -2.06
N PHE A 63 8.35 -3.40 -2.02
CA PHE A 63 7.10 -2.68 -1.83
C PHE A 63 7.04 -2.02 -0.45
N ILE A 64 7.42 -2.73 0.62
CA ILE A 64 7.47 -2.21 1.99
C ILE A 64 8.43 -1.02 2.08
N GLN A 65 9.63 -1.11 1.51
CA GLN A 65 10.61 -0.02 1.51
C GLN A 65 10.11 1.22 0.77
N ARG A 66 9.46 1.03 -0.40
CA ARG A 66 8.84 2.13 -1.15
C ARG A 66 7.70 2.77 -0.38
N LEU A 67 6.85 1.97 0.27
CA LEU A 67 5.76 2.47 1.09
C LEU A 67 6.29 3.28 2.29
N LYS A 68 7.29 2.76 2.99
CA LYS A 68 7.95 3.46 4.10
C LYS A 68 8.59 4.77 3.64
N GLY A 69 9.30 4.77 2.52
CA GLY A 69 9.90 5.97 1.95
C GLY A 69 8.88 7.02 1.55
N ALA A 70 7.78 6.62 0.90
CA ALA A 70 6.71 7.52 0.51
C ALA A 70 5.97 8.13 1.72
N MET A 71 5.87 7.39 2.83
CA MET A 71 5.30 7.88 4.08
C MET A 71 6.24 8.79 4.88
N ALA A 72 7.56 8.60 4.78
CA ALA A 72 8.54 9.43 5.50
C ALA A 72 8.76 10.82 4.88
N GLY A 73 8.42 10.99 3.60
CA GLY A 73 8.51 12.27 2.89
C GLY A 73 7.24 13.11 2.94
N HIS A 74 6.25 12.73 3.76
CA HIS A 74 4.90 13.30 3.78
C HIS A 74 4.45 13.71 5.18
#